data_AF-A0A955EU21-F1
#
_entry.id   AF-A0A955EU21-F1
#
_cell.length_a   1.000
_cell.length_b   1.000
_cell.length_c   1.000
_cell.angle_alpha   90.00
_cell.angle_beta   90.00
_cell.angle_gamma   90.00
#
_symmetry.space_group_name_H-M   'P 1'
#
loop_
_entity.id
_entity.type
_entity.pdbx_description
1 polymer ?
#
loop_
_entity_poly.entity_id
_entity_poly.type
_entity_poly.pdbx_seq_one_letter_code
_entity_poly.pdbx_strand_id
1 'polypeptide(L)'
;YAYTDCEVSISLNLLVIRDGRPAELTVTEVLSELTRQLQERIKAELEHDLGKLEDRQHYLTLEQIFIENRVYKQIESAKTADAVKQAVHDGMAPFAHLFVRELTDEDVDRLLEIRIRRISAYDIAKNRKDLDDIVRAIKATRAKLKRLTATTIGYLEELIERHGGRYPRRTEITTFETVDKRAVARQHLKVSYDPKTGFFGHAVRGSDFQ
;
A
#
# COMPACT_ATOMS: atom_id res chain seq x y z
N TYR A 1 -29.51 5.01 -32.27
CA TYR A 1 -28.91 3.81 -31.65
C TYR A 1 -28.57 2.76 -32.70
N ALA A 2 -29.55 2.07 -33.31
CA ALA A 2 -29.28 0.91 -34.18
C ALA A 2 -28.30 1.08 -35.38
N TYR A 3 -28.13 2.31 -35.90
CA TYR A 3 -27.30 2.63 -37.07
C TYR A 3 -26.25 3.72 -36.80
N THR A 4 -26.01 4.05 -35.52
CA THR A 4 -25.08 5.12 -35.12
C THR A 4 -24.14 4.61 -34.03
N ASP A 5 -22.95 5.21 -33.90
CA ASP A 5 -21.98 4.88 -32.82
C ASP A 5 -22.43 5.36 -31.42
N CYS A 6 -23.72 5.70 -31.27
CA CYS A 6 -24.33 5.99 -29.98
C CYS A 6 -24.53 4.72 -29.12
N GLU A 7 -24.37 3.53 -29.72
CA GLU A 7 -24.37 2.23 -29.04
C GLU A 7 -23.27 1.36 -29.64
N VAL A 8 -22.31 0.91 -28.83
CA VAL A 8 -21.18 0.09 -29.27
C VAL A 8 -21.00 -1.09 -28.33
N SER A 9 -20.85 -2.28 -28.90
CA SER A 9 -20.52 -3.48 -28.14
C SER A 9 -19.03 -3.49 -27.78
N ILE A 10 -18.71 -3.67 -26.51
CA ILE A 10 -17.34 -3.78 -26.02
C ILE A 10 -17.13 -5.21 -25.51
N SER A 11 -16.18 -5.92 -26.12
CA SER A 11 -15.75 -7.23 -25.64
C SER A 11 -14.78 -7.06 -24.46
N LEU A 12 -15.11 -7.66 -23.32
CA LEU A 12 -14.28 -7.60 -22.12
C LEU A 12 -13.66 -8.97 -21.86
N ASN A 13 -12.33 -9.02 -21.77
CA ASN A 13 -11.57 -10.17 -21.29
C ASN A 13 -10.56 -9.70 -20.25
N LEU A 14 -10.55 -10.31 -19.06
CA LEU A 14 -9.65 -9.96 -17.97
C LEU A 14 -8.41 -10.87 -17.99
N LEU A 15 -7.52 -10.59 -18.94
CA LEU A 15 -6.28 -11.30 -19.13
C LEU A 15 -5.12 -10.54 -18.45
N VAL A 16 -4.44 -11.20 -17.53
CA VAL A 16 -3.34 -10.63 -16.74
C VAL A 16 -2.11 -11.53 -16.75
N ILE A 17 -0.97 -11.01 -16.31
CA ILE A 17 0.24 -11.82 -16.13
C ILE A 17 0.29 -12.36 -14.70
N ARG A 18 0.38 -13.68 -14.58
CA ARG A 18 0.57 -14.39 -13.32
C ARG A 18 1.73 -15.37 -13.48
N ASP A 19 2.72 -15.29 -12.61
CA ASP A 19 3.91 -16.16 -12.63
C ASP A 19 4.63 -16.18 -13.99
N GLY A 20 4.72 -15.01 -14.64
CA GLY A 20 5.37 -14.84 -15.93
C GLY A 20 4.59 -15.38 -17.13
N ARG A 21 3.32 -15.77 -16.95
CA ARG A 21 2.45 -16.31 -18.01
C ARG A 21 1.11 -15.57 -18.10
N PRO A 22 0.50 -15.49 -19.29
CA PRO A 22 -0.89 -15.03 -19.43
C PRO A 22 -1.86 -15.94 -18.68
N ALA A 23 -2.78 -15.35 -17.93
CA ALA A 23 -3.86 -16.04 -17.26
C ALA A 23 -5.16 -15.22 -17.39
N GLU A 24 -6.26 -15.88 -17.73
CA GLU A 24 -7.60 -15.30 -17.63
C GLU A 24 -8.09 -15.51 -16.20
N LEU A 25 -8.55 -14.42 -15.56
CA LEU A 25 -9.02 -14.45 -14.17
C LEU A 25 -10.38 -13.78 -14.06
N THR A 26 -11.09 -14.13 -13.00
CA THR A 26 -12.31 -13.42 -12.58
C THR A 26 -11.97 -12.19 -11.75
N VAL A 27 -12.91 -11.24 -11.65
CA VAL A 27 -12.77 -10.04 -10.81
C VAL A 27 -12.49 -10.42 -9.34
N THR A 28 -13.16 -11.46 -8.83
CA THR A 28 -13.00 -11.94 -7.45
C THR A 28 -11.58 -12.46 -7.18
N GLU A 29 -11.00 -13.21 -8.11
CA GLU A 29 -9.64 -13.73 -7.99
C GLU A 29 -8.62 -12.59 -7.99
N VAL A 30 -8.76 -11.64 -8.91
CA VAL A 30 -7.87 -10.46 -8.97
C VAL A 30 -7.96 -9.64 -7.68
N LEU A 31 -9.16 -9.36 -7.19
CA LEU A 31 -9.33 -8.61 -5.94
C LEU A 31 -8.74 -9.34 -4.74
N SER A 32 -8.93 -10.66 -4.65
CA SER A 32 -8.38 -11.47 -3.55
C SER A 32 -6.85 -11.46 -3.55
N GLU A 33 -6.24 -11.60 -4.74
CA GLU A 33 -4.80 -11.57 -4.92
C GLU A 33 -4.21 -10.20 -4.56
N LEU A 34 -4.80 -9.12 -5.08
CA LEU A 34 -4.35 -7.75 -4.78
C LEU A 34 -4.51 -7.40 -3.29
N THR A 35 -5.60 -7.86 -2.66
CA THR A 35 -5.82 -7.64 -1.22
C THR A 35 -4.78 -8.39 -0.38
N ARG A 36 -4.43 -9.62 -0.76
CA ARG A 36 -3.37 -10.38 -0.10
C ARG A 36 -2.02 -9.67 -0.22
N GLN A 37 -1.65 -9.25 -1.43
CA GLN A 37 -0.40 -8.52 -1.66
C GLN A 37 -0.35 -7.21 -0.87
N LEU A 38 -1.47 -6.49 -0.77
CA LEU A 38 -1.58 -5.29 0.06
C LEU A 38 -1.32 -5.60 1.55
N GLN A 39 -1.92 -6.66 2.08
CA GLN A 39 -1.70 -7.08 3.48
C GLN A 39 -0.22 -7.42 3.73
N GLU A 40 0.41 -8.15 2.81
CA GLU A 40 1.84 -8.51 2.90
C GLU A 40 2.74 -7.27 2.89
N ARG A 41 2.45 -6.30 2.03
CA ARG A 41 3.21 -5.03 1.97
C ARG A 41 3.06 -4.22 3.25
N ILE A 42 1.83 -4.04 3.74
CA ILE A 42 1.57 -3.33 5.00
C ILE A 42 2.28 -4.02 6.16
N LYS A 43 2.27 -5.36 6.19
CA LYS A 43 3.00 -6.12 7.21
C LYS A 43 4.50 -5.84 7.15
N ALA A 44 5.10 -5.92 5.97
CA ALA A 44 6.54 -5.66 5.79
C ALA A 44 6.93 -4.23 6.20
N GLU A 45 6.10 -3.23 5.87
CA GLU A 45 6.32 -1.84 6.30
C GLU A 45 6.28 -1.71 7.84
N LEU A 46 5.27 -2.32 8.48
CA LEU A 46 5.15 -2.30 9.94
C LEU A 46 6.29 -3.05 10.64
N GLU A 47 6.76 -4.16 10.08
CA GLU A 47 7.93 -4.91 10.59
C GLU A 47 9.22 -4.09 10.46
N HIS A 48 9.39 -3.40 9.33
CA HIS A 48 10.53 -2.50 9.11
C HIS A 48 10.52 -1.33 10.10
N ASP A 49 9.37 -0.69 10.29
CA ASP A 49 9.24 0.41 11.25
C ASP A 49 9.38 -0.06 12.70
N LEU A 50 8.92 -1.28 13.02
CA LEU A 50 9.18 -1.90 14.32
C LEU A 50 10.68 -2.09 14.54
N GLY A 51 11.42 -2.60 13.56
CA GLY A 51 12.87 -2.77 13.64
C GLY A 51 13.59 -1.45 13.93
N LYS A 52 13.24 -0.37 13.19
CA LYS A 52 13.80 0.97 13.46
C LYS A 52 13.52 1.46 14.89
N LEU A 53 12.32 1.19 15.40
CA LEU A 53 11.94 1.58 16.75
C LEU A 53 12.73 0.78 17.80
N GLU A 54 12.93 -0.51 17.58
CA GLU A 54 13.73 -1.39 18.45
C GLU A 54 15.21 -1.01 18.44
N ASP A 55 15.79 -0.68 17.27
CA ASP A 55 17.16 -0.16 17.16
C ASP A 55 17.31 1.16 17.91
N ARG A 56 16.33 2.05 17.76
CA ARG A 56 16.34 3.33 18.47
C ARG A 56 16.19 3.14 19.98
N GLN A 57 15.32 2.21 20.40
CA GLN A 57 15.17 1.83 21.80
C GLN A 57 16.50 1.32 22.35
N HIS A 58 17.16 0.41 21.63
CA HIS A 58 18.45 -0.14 22.00
C HIS A 58 19.47 0.95 22.25
N TYR A 59 19.65 1.87 21.28
CA TYR A 59 20.60 2.96 21.40
C TYR A 59 20.33 3.87 22.61
N LEU A 60 19.09 4.28 22.81
CA LEU A 60 18.75 5.17 23.93
C LEU A 60 18.90 4.47 25.29
N THR A 61 18.66 3.16 25.36
CA THR A 61 18.90 2.34 26.55
C THR A 61 20.40 2.26 26.85
N LEU A 62 21.23 2.00 25.82
CA LEU A 62 22.69 1.99 25.99
C LEU A 62 23.21 3.35 26.44
N GLU A 63 22.76 4.43 25.80
CA GLU A 63 23.12 5.81 26.18
C GLU A 63 22.71 6.12 27.63
N GLN A 64 21.50 5.71 28.05
CA GLN A 64 21.04 5.87 29.43
C GLN A 64 21.99 5.17 30.41
N ILE A 65 22.29 3.88 30.18
CA ILE A 65 23.14 3.08 31.06
C ILE A 65 24.56 3.68 31.13
N PHE A 66 25.10 4.07 29.97
CA PHE A 66 26.45 4.63 29.84
C PHE A 66 26.61 5.92 30.67
N ILE A 67 25.60 6.79 30.64
CA ILE A 67 25.60 8.07 31.36
C ILE A 67 25.25 7.89 32.85
N GLU A 68 24.15 7.18 33.16
CA GLU A 68 23.63 7.04 34.53
C GLU A 68 24.60 6.27 35.44
N ASN A 69 25.24 5.21 34.92
CA ASN A 69 26.21 4.43 35.67
C ASN A 69 27.65 4.96 35.55
N ARG A 70 27.84 6.10 34.88
CA ARG A 70 29.14 6.76 34.71
C ARG A 70 30.21 5.86 34.09
N VAL A 71 29.82 4.99 33.15
CA VAL A 71 30.75 4.09 32.44
C VAL A 71 31.84 4.89 31.72
N TYR A 72 31.49 6.08 31.21
CA TYR A 72 32.43 7.03 30.62
C TYR A 72 33.58 7.49 31.54
N LYS A 73 33.53 7.28 32.85
CA LYS A 73 34.67 7.57 33.75
C LYS A 73 35.68 6.42 33.79
N GLN A 74 35.23 5.20 33.54
CA GLN A 74 36.09 4.01 33.57
C GLN A 74 37.11 4.00 32.42
N ILE A 75 36.80 4.73 31.33
CA ILE A 75 37.72 4.90 30.20
C ILE A 75 38.85 5.90 30.47
N GLU A 76 38.76 6.75 31.50
CA GLU A 76 39.78 7.78 31.80
C GLU A 76 41.16 7.18 32.10
N SER A 77 41.21 5.95 32.63
CA SER A 77 42.45 5.22 32.92
C SER A 77 43.02 4.42 31.74
N ALA A 78 42.29 4.32 30.63
CA ALA A 78 42.71 3.52 29.48
C ALA A 78 43.76 4.26 28.63
N LYS A 79 44.80 3.54 28.19
CA LYS A 79 45.95 4.11 27.45
C LYS A 79 45.96 3.76 25.96
N THR A 80 45.11 2.85 25.52
CA THR A 80 45.01 2.40 24.12
C THR A 80 43.56 2.39 23.68
N ALA A 81 43.31 2.51 22.37
CA ALA A 81 41.96 2.45 21.81
C ALA A 81 41.25 1.12 22.17
N ASP A 82 41.98 0.00 22.10
CA ASP A 82 41.45 -1.31 22.47
C ASP A 82 41.10 -1.39 23.97
N ALA A 83 41.92 -0.79 24.83
CA ALA A 83 41.62 -0.72 26.26
C ALA A 83 40.40 0.17 26.56
N VAL A 84 40.15 1.22 25.77
CA VAL A 84 38.93 2.02 25.88
C VAL A 84 37.70 1.18 25.52
N LYS A 85 37.73 0.46 24.39
CA LYS A 85 36.62 -0.40 23.97
C LYS A 85 36.35 -1.50 25.00
N GLN A 86 37.40 -2.15 25.51
CA GLN A 86 37.26 -3.17 26.54
C GLN A 86 36.65 -2.62 27.83
N ALA A 87 37.09 -1.43 28.28
CA ALA A 87 36.53 -0.80 29.47
C ALA A 87 35.03 -0.48 29.32
N VAL A 88 34.57 -0.10 28.12
CA VAL A 88 33.14 0.09 27.86
C VAL A 88 32.40 -1.23 27.91
N HIS A 89 32.91 -2.28 27.25
CA HIS A 89 32.31 -3.63 27.30
C HIS A 89 32.18 -4.14 28.73
N ASP A 90 33.26 -4.05 29.53
CA ASP A 90 33.29 -4.49 30.93
C ASP A 90 32.34 -3.67 31.81
N GLY A 91 32.26 -2.35 31.59
CA GLY A 91 31.37 -1.46 32.33
C GLY A 91 29.89 -1.64 31.98
N MET A 92 29.59 -2.08 30.76
CA MET A 92 28.24 -2.33 30.25
C MET A 92 27.76 -3.76 30.56
N ALA A 93 28.67 -4.73 30.72
CA ALA A 93 28.36 -6.14 30.97
C ALA A 93 27.37 -6.42 32.13
N PRO A 94 27.43 -5.73 33.29
CA PRO A 94 26.47 -5.94 34.38
C PRO A 94 25.02 -5.63 33.97
N PHE A 95 24.83 -4.81 32.95
CA PHE A 95 23.54 -4.33 32.48
C PHE A 95 23.05 -5.03 31.20
N ALA A 96 23.74 -6.10 30.75
CA ALA A 96 23.40 -6.80 29.52
C ALA A 96 21.94 -7.31 29.47
N HIS A 97 21.35 -7.61 30.64
CA HIS A 97 19.94 -8.02 30.77
C HIS A 97 18.93 -6.93 30.38
N LEU A 98 19.34 -5.66 30.30
CA LEU A 98 18.51 -4.53 29.87
C LEU A 98 18.61 -4.27 28.37
N PHE A 99 19.52 -4.93 27.66
CA PHE A 99 19.73 -4.67 26.25
C PHE A 99 18.64 -5.31 25.40
N VAL A 100 18.24 -4.61 24.35
CA VAL A 100 17.31 -5.14 23.34
C VAL A 100 17.99 -6.20 22.46
N ARG A 101 19.26 -5.98 22.11
CA ARG A 101 20.15 -6.90 21.40
C ARG A 101 21.56 -6.86 21.99
N GLU A 102 22.43 -7.75 21.56
CA GLU A 102 23.83 -7.76 22.01
C GLU A 102 24.56 -6.47 21.63
N LEU A 103 25.45 -6.02 22.51
CA LEU A 103 26.27 -4.82 22.32
C LEU A 103 27.36 -5.12 21.27
N THR A 104 27.38 -4.36 20.17
CA THR A 104 28.41 -4.49 19.13
C THR A 104 29.49 -3.42 19.26
N ASP A 105 30.62 -3.61 18.58
CA ASP A 105 31.68 -2.59 18.56
C ASP A 105 31.24 -1.28 17.91
N GLU A 106 30.30 -1.34 16.95
CA GLU A 106 29.69 -0.14 16.35
C GLU A 106 28.87 0.64 17.38
N ASP A 107 28.13 -0.06 18.25
CA ASP A 107 27.38 0.57 19.34
C ASP A 107 28.34 1.23 20.33
N VAL A 108 29.47 0.58 20.66
CA VAL A 108 30.53 1.13 21.52
C VAL A 108 31.15 2.40 20.92
N ASP A 109 31.53 2.37 19.64
CA ASP A 109 32.08 3.54 18.95
C ASP A 109 31.09 4.72 19.01
N ARG A 110 29.79 4.44 18.83
CA ARG A 110 28.73 5.45 18.91
C ARG A 110 28.49 5.98 20.33
N LEU A 111 28.72 5.17 21.37
CA LEU A 111 28.68 5.62 22.77
C LEU A 111 29.85 6.57 23.08
N LEU A 112 31.04 6.29 22.52
CA LEU A 112 32.21 7.14 22.69
C LEU A 112 32.06 8.52 22.00
N GLU A 113 31.23 8.61 20.95
CA GLU A 113 30.90 9.87 20.27
C GLU A 113 29.86 10.74 21.00
N ILE A 114 29.33 10.29 22.14
CA ILE A 114 28.35 11.06 22.90
C ILE A 114 28.94 12.41 23.33
N ARG A 115 28.32 13.49 22.87
CA ARG A 115 28.71 14.86 23.24
C ARG A 115 28.51 15.08 24.74
N ILE A 116 29.51 15.68 25.41
CA ILE A 116 29.49 15.98 26.85
C ILE A 116 28.21 16.72 27.29
N ARG A 117 27.64 17.60 26.45
CA ARG A 117 26.36 18.28 26.73
C ARG A 117 25.23 17.30 27.09
N ARG A 118 25.19 16.10 26.48
CA ARG A 118 24.14 15.09 26.68
C ARG A 118 24.19 14.42 28.06
N ILE A 119 25.24 14.64 28.86
CA ILE A 119 25.37 14.16 30.24
C ILE A 119 24.55 15.02 31.21
N SER A 120 24.01 16.16 30.77
CA SER A 120 23.21 17.05 31.62
C SER A 120 21.96 16.34 32.15
N ALA A 121 21.53 16.72 33.37
CA ALA A 121 20.29 16.18 33.96
C ALA A 121 19.05 16.44 33.06
N TYR A 122 19.06 17.53 32.29
CA TYR A 122 18.02 17.84 31.32
C TYR A 122 18.00 16.82 30.16
N ASP A 123 19.15 16.50 29.57
CA ASP A 123 19.23 15.52 28.48
C ASP A 123 18.92 14.10 28.98
N ILE A 124 19.29 13.74 30.22
CA ILE A 124 18.89 12.45 30.84
C ILE A 124 17.37 12.37 30.98
N ALA A 125 16.73 13.41 31.52
CA ALA A 125 15.27 13.45 31.66
C ALA A 125 14.56 13.37 30.30
N LYS A 126 15.12 14.03 29.28
CA LYS A 126 14.63 13.93 27.91
C LYS A 126 14.78 12.52 27.34
N ASN A 127 15.93 11.88 27.55
CA ASN A 127 16.19 10.50 27.08
C ASN A 127 15.18 9.50 27.64
N ARG A 128 14.86 9.60 28.94
CA ARG A 128 13.82 8.77 29.58
C ARG A 128 12.45 8.97 28.92
N LYS A 129 12.09 10.23 28.64
CA LYS A 129 10.82 10.56 27.98
C LYS A 129 10.77 10.03 26.55
N ASP A 130 11.87 10.16 25.80
CA ASP A 130 12.01 9.62 24.44
C ASP A 130 11.90 8.08 24.44
N LEU A 131 12.47 7.40 25.45
CA LEU A 131 12.32 5.96 25.64
C LEU A 131 10.86 5.56 25.91
N ASP A 132 10.16 6.27 26.79
CA ASP A 132 8.74 6.00 27.08
C ASP A 132 7.88 6.15 25.81
N ASP A 133 8.16 7.17 24.99
CA ASP A 133 7.50 7.40 23.71
C ASP A 133 7.76 6.25 22.73
N ILE A 134 9.00 5.77 22.64
CA ILE A 134 9.36 4.65 21.77
C ILE A 134 8.72 3.36 22.25
N VAL A 135 8.71 3.07 23.55
CA VAL A 135 8.03 1.87 24.09
C VAL A 135 6.54 1.90 23.77
N ARG A 136 5.89 3.07 23.86
CA ARG A 136 4.50 3.25 23.43
C ARG A 136 4.32 3.02 21.93
N ALA A 137 5.21 3.56 21.11
CA ALA A 137 5.19 3.36 19.66
C ALA A 137 5.37 1.88 19.28
N ILE A 138 6.35 1.19 19.86
CA ILE A 138 6.58 -0.25 19.67
C ILE A 138 5.33 -1.04 20.02
N LYS A 139 4.71 -0.76 21.17
CA LYS A 139 3.47 -1.43 21.59
C LYS A 139 2.33 -1.19 20.59
N ALA A 140 2.18 0.04 20.09
CA ALA A 140 1.18 0.38 19.09
C ALA A 140 1.43 -0.36 17.76
N THR A 141 2.67 -0.38 17.27
CA THR A 141 3.05 -1.08 16.04
C THR A 141 2.85 -2.59 16.15
N ARG A 142 3.25 -3.20 17.28
CA ARG A 142 2.97 -4.62 17.56
C ARG A 142 1.47 -4.92 17.62
N ALA A 143 0.66 -4.00 18.16
CA ALA A 143 -0.80 -4.15 18.17
C ALA A 143 -1.39 -4.10 16.75
N LYS A 144 -0.87 -3.22 15.88
CA LYS A 144 -1.24 -3.16 14.45
C LYS A 144 -0.87 -4.45 13.73
N LEU A 145 0.36 -4.95 13.91
CA LEU A 145 0.81 -6.24 13.35
C LEU A 145 -0.08 -7.41 13.80
N LYS A 146 -0.46 -7.46 15.08
CA LYS A 146 -1.38 -8.49 15.60
C LYS A 146 -2.78 -8.40 14.99
N ARG A 147 -3.22 -7.20 14.60
CA ARG A 147 -4.54 -6.93 13.98
C ARG A 147 -4.35 -6.47 12.53
N LEU A 148 -3.56 -7.22 11.76
CA LEU A 148 -3.18 -6.84 10.40
C LEU A 148 -4.41 -6.58 9.51
N THR A 149 -5.40 -7.47 9.52
CA THR A 149 -6.63 -7.30 8.71
C THR A 149 -7.36 -6.00 9.02
N ALA A 150 -7.55 -5.65 10.29
CA ALA A 150 -8.21 -4.41 10.68
C ALA A 150 -7.36 -3.18 10.29
N THR A 151 -6.04 -3.31 10.36
CA THR A 151 -5.10 -2.26 9.95
C THR A 151 -5.18 -2.02 8.44
N THR A 152 -5.26 -3.09 7.64
CA THR A 152 -5.43 -3.01 6.18
C THR A 152 -6.79 -2.42 5.79
N ILE A 153 -7.86 -2.79 6.51
CA ILE A 153 -9.19 -2.17 6.31
C ILE A 153 -9.11 -0.66 6.58
N GLY A 154 -8.56 -0.26 7.73
CA GLY A 154 -8.42 1.16 8.06
C GLY A 154 -7.57 1.94 7.05
N TYR A 155 -6.53 1.32 6.48
CA TYR A 155 -5.74 1.90 5.40
C TYR A 155 -6.59 2.17 4.14
N LEU A 156 -7.43 1.21 3.74
CA LEU A 156 -8.32 1.36 2.58
C LEU A 156 -9.42 2.41 2.85
N GLU A 157 -9.98 2.44 4.05
CA GLU A 157 -10.96 3.46 4.47
C GLU A 157 -10.36 4.86 4.39
N GLU A 158 -9.15 5.07 4.90
CA GLU A 158 -8.44 6.36 4.80
C GLU A 158 -8.18 6.76 3.34
N LEU A 159 -7.83 5.79 2.49
CA LEU A 159 -7.61 6.03 1.06
C LEU A 159 -8.91 6.47 0.37
N ILE A 160 -10.03 5.84 0.69
CA ILE A 160 -11.36 6.20 0.18
C ILE A 160 -11.77 7.57 0.70
N GLU A 161 -11.56 7.87 1.99
CA GLU A 161 -11.88 9.19 2.56
C GLU A 161 -11.08 10.30 1.89
N ARG A 162 -9.78 10.08 1.68
CA ARG A 162 -8.86 11.08 1.10
C ARG A 162 -9.11 11.32 -0.39
N HIS A 163 -9.47 10.28 -1.14
CA HIS A 163 -9.50 10.33 -2.61
C HIS A 163 -10.87 10.09 -3.23
N GLY A 164 -11.81 9.43 -2.54
CA GLY A 164 -13.09 8.99 -3.09
C GLY A 164 -13.92 10.14 -3.69
N GLY A 165 -13.96 11.29 -3.02
CA GLY A 165 -14.67 12.48 -3.53
C GLY A 165 -14.13 13.03 -4.85
N ARG A 166 -12.85 12.74 -5.19
CA ARG A 166 -12.24 13.16 -6.47
C ARG A 166 -12.63 12.28 -7.65
N TYR A 167 -13.18 11.10 -7.38
CA TYR A 167 -13.51 10.09 -8.39
C TYR A 167 -14.97 9.61 -8.28
N PRO A 168 -15.97 10.52 -8.46
CA PRO A 168 -17.37 10.12 -8.46
C PRO A 168 -17.70 9.24 -9.68
N ARG A 169 -18.70 8.36 -9.53
CA ARG A 169 -19.21 7.54 -10.63
C ARG A 169 -19.78 8.46 -11.73
N ARG A 170 -19.30 8.27 -12.96
CA ARG A 170 -19.72 9.03 -14.16
C ARG A 170 -20.67 8.27 -15.08
N THR A 171 -20.78 6.95 -14.87
CA THR A 171 -21.58 6.04 -15.71
C THR A 171 -22.76 5.51 -14.92
N GLU A 172 -23.84 5.22 -15.63
CA GLU A 172 -25.04 4.58 -15.08
C GLU A 172 -25.20 3.18 -15.71
N ILE A 173 -25.63 2.21 -14.90
CA ILE A 173 -25.95 0.86 -15.39
C ILE A 173 -27.45 0.86 -15.67
N THR A 174 -27.82 0.82 -16.95
CA THR A 174 -29.21 0.80 -17.39
C THR A 174 -29.42 -0.26 -18.46
N THR A 175 -30.67 -0.67 -18.65
CA THR A 175 -31.10 -1.57 -19.70
C THR A 175 -31.75 -0.78 -20.83
N PHE A 176 -31.34 -1.02 -22.07
CA PHE A 176 -31.96 -0.42 -23.24
C PHE A 176 -33.10 -1.30 -23.77
N GLU A 177 -34.20 -0.68 -24.20
CA GLU A 177 -35.20 -1.37 -25.00
C GLU A 177 -34.62 -1.70 -26.38
N THR A 178 -34.59 -2.99 -26.72
CA THR A 178 -34.10 -3.45 -28.02
C THR A 178 -35.08 -3.04 -29.10
N VAL A 179 -34.80 -1.94 -29.79
CA VAL A 179 -35.54 -1.55 -30.99
C VAL A 179 -35.18 -2.53 -32.12
N ASP A 180 -36.15 -3.31 -32.59
CA ASP A 180 -35.94 -4.25 -33.69
C ASP A 180 -35.47 -3.51 -34.95
N LYS A 181 -34.23 -3.77 -35.35
CA LYS A 181 -33.60 -3.16 -36.53
C LYS A 181 -34.43 -3.38 -37.79
N ARG A 182 -35.20 -4.49 -37.88
CA ARG A 182 -36.10 -4.75 -39.02
C ARG A 182 -37.36 -3.90 -39.00
N ALA A 183 -37.87 -3.55 -37.84
CA ALA A 183 -39.07 -2.72 -37.71
C ALA A 183 -38.81 -1.26 -38.13
N VAL A 184 -37.60 -0.75 -37.88
CA VAL A 184 -37.18 0.62 -38.24
C VAL A 184 -36.68 0.70 -39.68
N ALA A 185 -36.14 -0.38 -40.24
CA ALA A 185 -35.67 -0.47 -41.63
C ALA A 185 -36.80 -0.60 -42.68
N ARG A 186 -37.98 -0.03 -42.45
CA ARG A 186 -38.98 0.06 -43.52
C ARG A 186 -38.58 1.17 -44.48
N GLN A 187 -37.87 0.82 -45.54
CA GLN A 187 -37.89 1.66 -46.73
C GLN A 187 -39.33 1.69 -47.25
N HIS A 188 -39.94 2.87 -47.38
CA HIS A 188 -41.19 3.04 -48.11
C HIS A 188 -40.94 2.82 -49.61
N LEU A 189 -40.68 1.58 -50.01
CA LEU A 189 -40.54 1.19 -51.41
C LEU A 189 -41.95 1.12 -52.01
N LYS A 190 -42.30 2.12 -52.83
CA LYS A 190 -43.46 2.00 -53.71
C LYS A 190 -43.12 0.97 -54.78
N VAL A 191 -43.91 -0.10 -54.84
CA VAL A 191 -43.74 -1.16 -55.84
C VAL A 191 -44.86 -1.00 -56.85
N SER A 192 -44.51 -1.02 -58.14
CA SER A 192 -45.48 -0.88 -59.21
C SER A 192 -45.43 -2.12 -60.12
N TYR A 193 -46.57 -2.47 -60.71
CA TYR A 193 -46.68 -3.50 -61.73
C TYR A 193 -47.07 -2.87 -63.07
N ASP A 194 -46.39 -3.27 -64.15
CA ASP A 194 -46.79 -2.90 -65.52
C ASP A 194 -47.36 -4.13 -66.25
N PRO A 195 -48.69 -4.18 -66.48
CA PRO A 195 -49.35 -5.29 -67.16
C PRO A 195 -48.91 -5.51 -68.60
N LYS A 196 -48.40 -4.47 -69.29
CA LYS A 196 -48.03 -4.54 -70.72
C LYS A 196 -46.69 -5.25 -70.92
N THR A 197 -45.75 -4.99 -70.02
CA THR A 197 -44.40 -5.54 -70.08
C THR A 197 -44.21 -6.73 -69.15
N GLY A 198 -45.13 -6.93 -68.20
CA GLY A 198 -45.08 -8.02 -67.22
C GLY A 198 -44.06 -7.81 -66.10
N PHE A 199 -43.40 -6.64 -66.05
CA PHE A 199 -42.38 -6.34 -65.05
C PHE A 199 -42.99 -5.89 -63.73
N PHE A 200 -42.39 -6.36 -62.64
CA PHE A 200 -42.75 -6.04 -61.26
C PHE A 200 -41.51 -5.51 -60.52
N GLY A 201 -41.62 -4.35 -59.87
CA GLY A 201 -40.54 -3.84 -59.03
C GLY A 201 -40.66 -2.37 -58.67
N HIS A 202 -39.76 -1.91 -57.79
CA HIS A 202 -39.73 -0.53 -57.25
C HIS A 202 -39.35 0.57 -58.26
N ALA A 203 -38.76 0.20 -59.41
CA ALA A 203 -38.31 1.13 -60.45
C ALA A 203 -39.25 1.16 -61.66
N VAL A 204 -40.34 0.39 -61.60
CA VAL A 204 -41.33 0.29 -62.68
C VAL A 204 -42.26 1.49 -62.57
N ARG A 205 -42.42 2.23 -63.67
CA ARG A 205 -43.40 3.32 -63.80
C ARG A 205 -44.72 2.73 -64.31
N GLY A 206 -45.38 1.92 -63.48
CA GLY A 206 -46.71 1.37 -63.71
C GLY A 206 -47.75 2.06 -62.84
N SER A 207 -49.02 2.07 -63.26
CA SER A 207 -50.09 2.86 -62.61
C SER A 207 -50.83 2.15 -61.46
N ASP A 208 -50.58 0.86 -61.20
CA ASP A 208 -51.41 0.10 -60.27
C ASP A 208 -50.56 -0.50 -59.13
N PHE A 209 -50.66 0.13 -57.96
CA PHE A 209 -50.99 -0.42 -56.63
C PHE A 209 -50.64 0.60 -55.52
N GLN A 210 -51.53 0.73 -54.54
CA GLN A 210 -51.41 1.59 -53.35
C GLN A 210 -50.56 0.91 -52.27
#